data_AF-A0AAV2SUR5-F1
#
_entry.id   AF-A0AAV2SUR5-F1
#
_cell.length_a   1.000
_cell.length_b   1.000
_cell.length_c   1.000
_cell.angle_alpha   90.00
_cell.angle_beta   90.00
_cell.angle_gamma   90.00
#
_symmetry.space_group_name_H-M   'P 1'
#
loop_
_entity.id
_entity.type
_entity.pdbx_description
1 polymer ?
#
loop_
_entity_poly.entity_id
_entity_poly.type
_entity_poly.pdbx_seq_one_letter_code
_entity_poly.pdbx_strand_id
1 'polypeptide(L)'
;TAAALVESMDLSVNPCEDFFTFACGGYIDKHPIEENGAIGTFYEAADILDKRLHLILERPADPDAPAPLHMTHDHYQACMDLDTADAVGLEPLVGHLNEEGLGGWPMTMENWDIDNFHLESAIANLRRINIHAIFSLGVDANILNTSEYILY
;
A
#
# COMPACT_ATOMS: atom_id res chain seq x y z
N THR A 1 4.46 22.17 -19.79
CA THR A 1 4.92 23.29 -20.66
C THR A 1 3.89 23.50 -21.77
N ALA A 2 3.97 24.58 -22.55
CA ALA A 2 3.01 24.85 -23.63
C ALA A 2 2.92 23.70 -24.66
N ALA A 3 4.06 23.08 -24.99
CA ALA A 3 4.10 21.93 -25.90
C ALA A 3 3.31 20.73 -25.36
N ALA A 4 3.52 20.35 -24.09
CA ALA A 4 2.81 19.23 -23.46
C ALA A 4 1.30 19.46 -23.38
N LEU A 5 0.86 20.70 -23.12
CA LEU A 5 -0.56 21.04 -23.12
C LEU A 5 -1.19 20.84 -24.50
N VAL A 6 -0.57 21.38 -25.55
CA VAL A 6 -1.04 21.21 -26.93
C VAL A 6 -1.05 19.74 -27.32
N GLU A 7 -0.11 18.95 -26.82
CA GLU A 7 0.01 17.53 -27.11
C GLU A 7 -1.11 16.69 -26.49
N SER A 8 -1.59 17.06 -25.30
CA SER A 8 -2.66 16.36 -24.59
C SER A 8 -4.06 16.65 -25.16
N MET A 9 -4.24 17.77 -25.86
CA MET A 9 -5.54 18.26 -26.31
C MET A 9 -6.02 17.59 -27.60
N ASP A 10 -7.34 17.38 -27.70
CA ASP A 10 -8.02 17.13 -28.97
C ASP A 10 -8.78 18.40 -29.42
N LEU A 11 -8.15 19.15 -30.32
CA LEU A 11 -8.71 20.41 -30.84
C LEU A 11 -9.91 20.22 -31.78
N SER A 12 -10.28 18.98 -32.14
CA SER A 12 -11.47 18.71 -32.95
C SER A 12 -12.77 18.73 -32.14
N VAL A 13 -12.67 18.64 -30.81
CA VAL A 13 -13.82 18.62 -29.89
C VAL A 13 -14.17 20.02 -29.44
N ASN A 14 -15.46 20.34 -29.35
CA ASN A 14 -15.92 21.62 -28.80
C ASN A 14 -15.77 21.62 -27.27
N PRO A 15 -14.93 22.51 -26.69
CA PRO A 15 -14.71 22.56 -25.24
C PRO A 15 -15.96 22.91 -24.42
N CYS A 16 -16.97 23.54 -25.02
CA CYS A 16 -18.23 23.86 -24.35
C CYS A 16 -19.15 22.63 -24.18
N GLU A 17 -18.94 21.59 -24.97
CA GLU A 17 -19.75 20.36 -24.97
C GLU A 17 -19.05 19.23 -24.20
N ASP A 18 -17.76 19.05 -24.43
CA ASP A 18 -16.93 18.06 -23.72
C ASP A 18 -15.51 18.60 -23.50
N PHE A 19 -15.33 19.29 -22.37
CA PHE A 19 -14.03 19.85 -22.00
C PHE A 19 -13.00 18.76 -21.68
N PHE A 20 -13.43 17.57 -21.23
CA PHE A 20 -12.50 16.50 -20.87
C PHE A 20 -11.82 15.94 -22.12
N THR A 21 -12.59 15.58 -23.15
CA THR A 21 -12.01 15.07 -24.41
C THR A 21 -11.24 16.18 -25.12
N PHE A 22 -11.72 17.43 -25.12
CA PHE A 22 -10.95 18.55 -25.65
C PHE A 22 -9.58 18.72 -24.97
N ALA A 23 -9.51 18.60 -23.65
CA ALA A 23 -8.28 18.82 -22.89
C ALA A 23 -7.34 17.60 -22.87
N CYS A 24 -7.89 16.38 -22.92
CA CYS A 24 -7.17 15.14 -22.65
C CYS A 24 -7.22 14.10 -23.77
N GLY A 25 -8.03 14.29 -24.81
CA GLY A 25 -8.25 13.29 -25.86
C GLY A 25 -6.95 12.87 -26.56
N GLY A 26 -6.10 13.84 -26.90
CA GLY A 26 -4.78 13.57 -27.48
C GLY A 26 -3.82 12.83 -26.53
N TYR A 27 -3.95 13.03 -25.22
CA TYR A 27 -3.19 12.26 -24.22
C TYR A 27 -3.67 10.81 -24.16
N ILE A 28 -4.98 10.59 -24.11
CA ILE A 28 -5.59 9.25 -24.04
C ILE A 28 -5.22 8.42 -25.26
N ASP A 29 -5.26 9.01 -26.46
CA ASP A 29 -4.91 8.33 -27.70
C ASP A 29 -3.44 7.85 -27.73
N LYS A 30 -2.55 8.59 -27.05
CA LYS A 30 -1.10 8.31 -27.02
C LYS A 30 -0.67 7.39 -25.88
N HIS A 31 -1.49 7.25 -24.85
CA HIS A 31 -1.18 6.46 -23.66
C HIS A 31 -2.26 5.39 -23.50
N PRO A 32 -2.34 4.38 -24.39
CA PRO A 32 -3.29 3.29 -24.19
C PRO A 32 -3.00 2.57 -22.87
N ILE A 33 -4.05 2.19 -22.15
CA ILE A 33 -3.91 1.36 -20.95
C ILE A 33 -3.45 -0.03 -21.40
N GLU A 34 -2.21 -0.39 -21.11
CA GLU A 34 -1.72 -1.77 -21.20
C GLU A 34 -2.21 -2.60 -19.99
N GLU A 35 -2.16 -3.93 -20.07
CA GLU A 35 -2.80 -4.90 -19.14
C GLU A 35 -2.99 -4.41 -17.70
N ASN A 36 -4.24 -4.43 -17.22
CA ASN A 36 -4.65 -4.15 -15.84
C ASN A 36 -3.91 -2.96 -15.19
N GLY A 37 -4.19 -1.75 -15.66
CA GLY A 37 -3.65 -0.53 -15.08
C GLY A 37 -4.59 0.67 -15.17
N ALA A 38 -4.16 1.78 -14.57
CA ALA A 38 -4.74 3.09 -14.77
C ALA A 38 -3.64 4.04 -15.24
N ILE A 39 -3.97 4.88 -16.21
CA ILE A 39 -3.07 5.89 -16.80
C ILE A 39 -3.48 7.27 -16.33
N GLY A 40 -2.54 8.20 -16.34
CA GLY A 40 -2.80 9.59 -16.02
C GLY A 40 -1.61 10.24 -15.36
N THR A 41 -1.62 11.57 -15.33
CA THR A 41 -0.51 12.38 -14.84
C THR A 41 -0.14 12.11 -13.38
N PHE A 42 -1.11 11.73 -12.53
CA PHE A 42 -0.83 11.32 -11.15
C PHE A 42 -0.08 9.99 -11.08
N TYR A 43 -0.43 9.02 -11.92
CA TYR A 43 0.26 7.73 -11.98
C TYR A 43 1.67 7.89 -12.55
N GLU A 44 1.84 8.70 -13.59
CA GLU A 44 3.17 9.04 -14.13
C GLU A 44 4.05 9.73 -13.07
N ALA A 45 3.49 10.68 -12.31
CA ALA A 45 4.22 11.35 -11.26
C ALA A 45 4.61 10.38 -10.12
N ALA A 46 3.71 9.46 -9.76
CA ALA A 46 3.97 8.42 -8.77
C ALA A 46 5.08 7.46 -9.25
N ASP A 47 5.02 6.98 -10.50
CA ASP A 47 6.06 6.12 -11.09
C ASP A 47 7.44 6.81 -11.11
N ILE A 48 7.49 8.10 -11.47
CA ILE A 48 8.74 8.87 -11.41
C ILE A 48 9.24 8.98 -9.96
N LEU A 49 8.36 9.18 -8.99
CA LEU A 49 8.72 9.25 -7.59
C LEU A 49 9.25 7.90 -7.10
N ASP A 50 8.56 6.80 -7.40
CA ASP A 50 8.93 5.45 -6.99
C ASP A 50 10.29 5.05 -7.57
N LYS A 51 10.54 5.34 -8.85
CA LYS A 51 11.87 5.13 -9.47
C LYS A 51 12.98 5.91 -8.77
N ARG A 52 12.71 7.13 -8.32
CA ARG A 52 13.69 7.93 -7.57
C ARG A 52 13.91 7.38 -6.17
N LEU A 53 12.84 6.99 -5.47
CA LEU A 53 12.93 6.37 -4.15
C LEU A 53 13.69 5.06 -4.21
N HIS A 54 13.43 4.23 -5.22
CA HIS A 54 14.19 3.01 -5.49
C HIS A 54 15.69 3.30 -5.60
N LEU A 55 16.09 4.25 -6.45
CA LEU A 55 17.51 4.63 -6.61
C LEU A 55 18.17 5.15 -5.33
N ILE A 56 17.39 5.80 -4.45
CA ILE A 56 17.88 6.30 -3.16
C ILE A 56 18.07 5.13 -2.18
N LEU A 57 17.08 4.25 -2.08
CA LEU A 57 17.01 3.19 -1.07
C LEU A 57 17.79 1.92 -1.44
N GLU A 58 18.11 1.72 -2.72
CA GLU A 58 18.90 0.58 -3.21
C GLU A 58 20.31 0.54 -2.63
N ARG A 59 20.85 1.68 -2.19
CA ARG A 59 22.15 1.76 -1.53
C ARG A 59 21.99 1.76 -0.01
N PRO A 60 22.98 1.31 0.75
CA PRO A 60 22.97 1.51 2.20
C PRO A 60 22.85 3.00 2.56
N ALA A 61 22.25 3.28 3.72
CA ALA A 61 22.22 4.63 4.27
C ALA A 61 23.65 5.17 4.49
N ASP A 62 23.80 6.49 4.38
CA ASP A 62 25.05 7.17 4.73
C ASP A 62 25.44 6.83 6.19
N PRO A 63 26.70 6.48 6.48
CA PRO A 63 27.13 6.16 7.85
C PRO A 63 26.83 7.24 8.90
N ASP A 64 26.76 8.51 8.48
CA ASP A 64 26.47 9.65 9.37
C ASP A 64 24.96 10.00 9.42
N ALA A 65 24.10 9.19 8.78
CA ALA A 65 22.67 9.43 8.73
C ALA A 65 22.00 9.19 10.11
N PRO A 66 20.90 9.90 10.41
CA PRO A 66 20.12 9.61 11.61
C PRO A 66 19.46 8.23 11.54
N ALA A 67 19.25 7.61 12.71
CA ALA A 67 18.70 6.25 12.84
C ALA A 67 17.44 5.95 11.99
N PRO A 68 16.45 6.87 11.84
CA PRO A 68 15.29 6.61 11.00
C PRO A 68 15.63 6.34 9.53
N LEU A 69 16.69 6.96 9.01
CA LEU A 69 17.14 6.70 7.63
C LEU A 69 17.79 5.32 7.53
N HIS A 70 18.63 4.93 8.49
CA HIS A 70 19.14 3.54 8.53
C HIS A 70 18.00 2.53 8.55
N MET A 71 17.00 2.71 9.42
CA MET A 71 15.84 1.81 9.49
C MET A 71 15.06 1.75 8.17
N THR A 72 14.91 2.89 7.49
CA THR A 72 14.20 2.95 6.19
C THR A 72 14.96 2.19 5.11
N HIS A 73 16.27 2.36 5.04
CA HIS A 73 17.11 1.63 4.09
C HIS A 73 17.16 0.14 4.42
N ASP A 74 17.36 -0.25 5.68
CA ASP A 74 17.38 -1.66 6.11
C ASP A 74 16.05 -2.35 5.80
N HIS A 75 14.92 -1.66 6.05
CA HIS A 75 13.60 -2.18 5.72
C HIS A 75 13.42 -2.39 4.22
N TYR A 76 13.87 -1.45 3.40
CA TYR A 76 13.85 -1.59 1.95
C TYR A 76 14.70 -2.78 1.48
N GLN A 77 15.93 -2.93 1.99
CA GLN A 77 16.81 -4.04 1.62
C GLN A 77 16.23 -5.41 2.01
N ALA A 78 15.65 -5.50 3.21
CA ALA A 78 14.95 -6.72 3.66
C ALA A 78 13.74 -7.06 2.77
N CYS A 79 13.03 -6.05 2.26
CA CYS A 79 11.90 -6.26 1.34
C CYS A 79 12.37 -6.73 -0.05
N MET A 80 13.53 -6.28 -0.51
CA MET A 80 14.06 -6.61 -1.84
C MET A 80 14.86 -7.92 -1.88
N ASP A 81 15.24 -8.50 -0.73
CA ASP A 81 15.94 -9.78 -0.63
C ASP A 81 14.97 -10.96 -0.83
N LEU A 82 14.62 -11.21 -2.09
CA LEU A 82 13.72 -12.29 -2.48
C LEU A 82 14.29 -13.68 -2.20
N ASP A 83 15.63 -13.85 -2.26
CA ASP A 83 16.27 -15.14 -2.00
C ASP A 83 16.05 -15.57 -0.54
N THR A 84 16.23 -14.63 0.41
CA THR A 84 15.94 -14.89 1.82
C THR A 84 14.44 -15.09 2.05
N ALA A 85 13.57 -14.29 1.40
CA ALA A 85 12.13 -14.42 1.53
C ALA A 85 11.64 -15.80 1.06
N ASP A 86 12.12 -16.28 -0.09
CA ASP A 86 11.78 -17.58 -0.65
C ASP A 86 12.34 -18.73 0.18
N ALA A 87 13.55 -18.58 0.73
CA ALA A 87 14.16 -19.60 1.60
C ALA A 87 13.39 -19.79 2.92
N VAL A 88 12.88 -18.70 3.50
CA VAL A 88 12.08 -18.72 4.75
C VAL A 88 10.64 -19.16 4.48
N GLY A 89 10.10 -18.82 3.30
CA GLY A 89 8.76 -19.22 2.89
C GLY A 89 7.66 -18.76 3.85
N LEU A 90 6.72 -19.65 4.15
CA LEU A 90 5.54 -19.33 4.98
C LEU A 90 5.76 -19.50 6.48
N GLU A 91 6.95 -19.90 6.92
CA GLU A 91 7.23 -20.18 8.33
C GLU A 91 6.87 -18.99 9.27
N PRO A 92 7.22 -17.72 8.96
CA PRO A 92 6.88 -16.60 9.83
C PRO A 92 5.38 -16.36 9.95
N LEU A 93 4.64 -16.57 8.85
CA LEU A 93 3.18 -16.43 8.83
C LEU A 93 2.52 -17.54 9.65
N VAL A 94 2.95 -18.79 9.46
CA VAL A 94 2.43 -19.94 10.20
C VAL A 94 2.73 -19.81 11.70
N GLY A 95 3.92 -19.34 12.05
CA GLY A 95 4.29 -19.01 13.43
C GLY A 95 3.34 -17.98 14.03
N HIS A 96 3.09 -16.86 13.35
CA HIS A 96 2.13 -15.85 13.82
C HIS A 96 0.71 -16.42 13.99
N LEU A 97 0.22 -17.20 13.02
CA LEU A 97 -1.12 -17.79 13.09
C LEU A 97 -1.27 -18.75 14.28
N ASN A 98 -0.24 -19.53 14.59
CA ASN A 98 -0.31 -20.57 15.61
C ASN A 98 0.09 -20.10 17.01
N GLU A 99 1.04 -19.16 17.12
CA GLU A 99 1.71 -18.83 18.39
C GLU A 99 1.30 -17.47 18.96
N GLU A 100 0.80 -16.53 18.15
CA GLU A 100 0.46 -15.17 18.58
C GLU A 100 -1.00 -15.01 19.03
N GLY A 101 -1.60 -16.10 19.53
CA GLY A 101 -2.97 -16.07 20.06
C GLY A 101 -4.02 -15.73 19.00
N LEU A 102 -3.75 -16.06 17.72
CA LEU A 102 -4.70 -15.95 16.61
C LEU A 102 -5.62 -17.17 16.48
N GLY A 103 -5.31 -18.26 17.18
CA GLY A 103 -6.12 -19.48 17.20
C GLY A 103 -5.93 -20.37 15.97
N GLY A 104 -4.88 -20.16 15.18
CA GLY A 104 -4.56 -20.95 13.99
C GLY A 104 -5.48 -20.67 12.80
N TRP A 105 -5.35 -21.48 11.76
CA TRP A 105 -6.20 -21.43 10.56
C TRP A 105 -6.96 -22.76 10.41
N PRO A 106 -8.28 -22.81 10.68
CA PRO A 106 -9.06 -24.05 10.65
C PRO A 106 -8.94 -24.86 9.35
N MET A 107 -8.74 -24.19 8.21
CA MET A 107 -8.65 -24.86 6.90
C MET A 107 -7.36 -25.67 6.72
N THR A 108 -6.33 -25.42 7.52
CA THR A 108 -5.03 -26.09 7.43
C THR A 108 -4.77 -27.03 8.61
N MET A 109 -5.70 -27.13 9.56
CA MET A 109 -5.53 -27.86 10.82
C MET A 109 -6.55 -28.99 10.94
N GLU A 110 -6.08 -30.23 11.07
CA GLU A 110 -6.96 -31.41 11.15
C GLU A 110 -7.85 -31.43 12.41
N ASN A 111 -7.33 -30.94 13.54
CA ASN A 111 -8.00 -31.00 14.85
C ASN A 111 -8.23 -29.59 15.42
N TRP A 112 -8.62 -28.65 14.57
CA TRP A 112 -8.97 -27.31 15.05
C TRP A 112 -10.24 -27.37 15.92
N ASP A 113 -10.16 -26.77 17.11
CA ASP A 113 -11.21 -26.85 18.12
C ASP A 113 -11.85 -25.48 18.34
N ILE A 114 -13.12 -25.38 17.95
CA ILE A 114 -13.90 -24.14 18.10
C ILE A 114 -14.16 -23.80 19.57
N ASP A 115 -14.21 -24.79 20.47
CA ASP A 115 -14.51 -24.56 21.88
C ASP A 115 -13.33 -23.87 22.59
N ASN A 116 -12.12 -24.01 22.03
CA ASN A 116 -10.90 -23.34 22.50
C ASN A 116 -10.58 -22.04 21.73
N PHE A 117 -11.42 -21.64 20.77
CA PHE A 117 -11.21 -20.42 20.00
C PHE A 117 -11.88 -19.21 20.65
N HIS A 118 -11.10 -18.13 20.83
CA HIS A 118 -11.58 -16.87 21.39
C HIS A 118 -11.51 -15.76 20.34
N LEU A 119 -12.67 -15.44 19.76
CA LEU A 119 -12.77 -14.48 18.66
C LEU A 119 -12.27 -13.08 19.07
N GLU A 120 -12.60 -12.63 20.27
CA GLU A 120 -12.21 -11.31 20.79
C GLU A 120 -10.70 -11.19 20.92
N SER A 121 -10.04 -12.24 21.41
CA SER A 121 -8.58 -12.30 21.51
C SER A 121 -7.92 -12.35 20.13
N ALA A 122 -8.45 -13.14 19.21
CA ALA A 122 -7.94 -13.22 17.86
C ALA A 122 -8.03 -11.87 17.13
N ILE A 123 -9.17 -11.17 17.21
CA ILE A 123 -9.35 -9.83 16.63
C ILE A 123 -8.41 -8.81 17.30
N ALA A 124 -8.26 -8.86 18.62
CA ALA A 124 -7.35 -7.97 19.34
C ALA A 124 -5.88 -8.19 18.93
N ASN A 125 -5.46 -9.44 18.75
CA ASN A 125 -4.10 -9.78 18.33
C ASN A 125 -3.85 -9.42 16.86
N LEU A 126 -4.81 -9.65 15.96
CA LEU A 126 -4.75 -9.14 14.57
C LEU A 126 -4.59 -7.62 14.54
N ARG A 127 -5.29 -6.91 15.44
CA ARG A 127 -5.18 -5.45 15.52
C ARG A 127 -3.78 -4.97 15.89
N ARG A 128 -3.03 -5.73 16.70
CA ARG A 128 -1.64 -5.41 17.10
C ARG A 128 -0.68 -5.37 15.90
N ILE A 129 -0.96 -6.17 14.87
CA ILE A 129 -0.22 -6.18 13.59
C ILE A 129 -0.94 -5.38 12.50
N ASN A 130 -1.84 -4.46 12.90
CA ASN A 130 -2.59 -3.57 12.03
C ASN A 130 -3.52 -4.27 11.01
N ILE A 131 -3.97 -5.49 11.34
CA ILE A 131 -4.99 -6.21 10.56
C ILE A 131 -6.36 -5.95 11.20
N HIS A 132 -7.30 -5.48 10.38
CA HIS A 132 -8.69 -5.26 10.78
C HIS A 132 -9.55 -6.44 10.32
N ALA A 133 -10.22 -7.10 11.27
CA ALA A 133 -11.08 -8.24 11.00
C ALA A 133 -12.51 -7.97 11.51
N ILE A 134 -13.51 -8.31 10.71
CA ILE A 134 -14.95 -8.10 10.93
C ILE A 134 -15.37 -6.62 10.94
N PHE A 135 -14.74 -5.79 11.77
CA PHE A 135 -14.96 -4.36 11.83
C PHE A 135 -13.62 -3.63 11.96
N SER A 136 -13.60 -2.39 11.48
CA SER A 136 -12.47 -1.50 11.72
C SER A 136 -12.53 -0.98 13.14
N LEU A 137 -11.35 -0.83 13.76
CA LEU A 137 -11.20 -0.22 15.07
C LEU A 137 -10.01 0.73 15.04
N GLY A 138 -10.24 1.99 15.30
CA GLY A 138 -9.18 3.00 15.27
C GLY A 138 -9.33 4.03 16.37
N VAL A 139 -8.34 4.92 16.44
CA VAL A 139 -8.40 6.13 17.25
C VAL A 139 -8.31 7.29 16.27
N ASP A 140 -9.31 8.16 16.27
CA ASP A 140 -9.32 9.37 15.44
C ASP A 140 -9.76 10.58 16.26
N ALA A 141 -9.54 11.78 15.71
CA ALA A 141 -10.02 13.03 16.28
C ALA A 141 -11.55 13.01 16.38
N ASN A 142 -12.07 13.44 17.53
CA ASN A 142 -13.50 13.60 17.71
C ASN A 142 -14.02 14.75 16.84
N ILE A 143 -14.90 14.45 15.88
CA ILE A 143 -15.46 15.45 14.97
C ILE A 143 -16.28 16.54 15.68
N LEU A 144 -16.72 16.28 16.92
CA LEU A 144 -17.43 17.24 17.77
C LEU A 144 -16.49 18.04 18.68
N ASN A 145 -15.27 17.55 18.91
CA ASN A 145 -14.23 18.23 19.68
C ASN A 145 -12.84 17.76 19.23
N THR A 146 -12.21 18.48 18.30
CA THR A 146 -10.93 18.08 17.70
C THR A 146 -9.72 18.14 18.66
N SER A 147 -9.93 18.52 19.92
CA SER A 147 -8.91 18.43 20.98
C SER A 147 -8.93 17.06 21.69
N GLU A 148 -9.91 16.22 21.39
CA GLU A 148 -10.08 14.88 21.96
C GLU A 148 -9.99 13.80 20.88
N TYR A 149 -9.63 12.58 21.30
CA TYR A 149 -9.63 11.39 20.46
C TYR A 149 -10.72 10.44 20.90
N ILE A 150 -11.33 9.72 19.95
CA ILE A 150 -12.35 8.69 20.21
C ILE A 150 -11.99 7.39 19.52
N LEU A 151 -12.48 6.29 20.09
CA LEU A 151 -12.54 5.02 19.39
C LEU A 151 -13.70 5.05 18.38
N TYR A 152 -13.46 4.47 17.21
CA TYR A 152 -14.48 4.24 16.18
C TYR A 152 -14.36 2.83 15.62
#